data_AF-A0A2K3MLU3-F1
#
_entry.id   AF-A0A2K3MLU3-F1
#
_cell.length_a   1.000
_cell.length_b   1.000
_cell.length_c   1.000
_cell.angle_alpha   90.00
_cell.angle_beta   90.00
_cell.angle_gamma   90.00
#
_symmetry.space_group_name_H-M   'P 1'
#
loop_
_entity.id
_entity.type
_entity.pdbx_description
1 polymer ?
#
loop_
_entity_poly.entity_id
_entity_poly.type
_entity_poly.pdbx_seq_one_letter_code
_entity_poly.pdbx_strand_id
1 'polypeptide(L)'
;MAWAEEKSDDKEENDNGVIGAVKSLFDPNEKTKSGKVLPKAYLKSAREVVKTLRESLNEAPDDNAKFRRTADAAKESIREYLGSWRGNQTIAQEESYAALVKAVRSLANFYSKAGPSAPLPGEVKSEILDYLNTAEEFL
;
A
#
# COMPACT_ATOMS: atom_id res chain seq x y z
N MET A 1 22.72 -11.40 -61.59
CA MET A 1 22.71 -12.36 -60.48
C MET A 1 21.61 -11.93 -59.52
N ALA A 2 20.51 -12.67 -59.54
CA ALA A 2 19.49 -12.65 -58.49
C ALA A 2 20.01 -13.42 -57.26
N TRP A 3 19.50 -13.10 -56.07
CA TRP A 3 19.25 -13.94 -54.87
C TRP A 3 18.17 -13.14 -54.10
N ALA A 4 16.88 -13.50 -54.15
CA ALA A 4 16.19 -14.58 -53.43
C ALA A 4 15.92 -14.25 -51.95
N GLU A 5 14.63 -14.19 -51.62
CA GLU A 5 13.99 -13.99 -50.31
C GLU A 5 14.38 -15.04 -49.25
N GLU A 6 14.29 -14.67 -47.97
CA GLU A 6 13.56 -15.49 -46.98
C GLU A 6 13.04 -14.64 -45.81
N LYS A 7 11.78 -14.87 -45.45
CA LYS A 7 11.12 -14.39 -44.24
C LYS A 7 11.59 -15.21 -43.03
N SER A 8 11.72 -14.58 -41.88
CA SER A 8 11.59 -15.26 -40.59
C SER A 8 10.61 -14.49 -39.70
N ASP A 9 9.47 -15.12 -39.47
CA ASP A 9 8.50 -14.83 -38.42
C ASP A 9 9.04 -15.34 -37.05
N ASP A 10 8.35 -14.98 -35.98
CA ASP A 10 8.47 -15.50 -34.60
C ASP A 10 9.73 -15.18 -33.77
N LYS A 11 9.59 -14.20 -32.85
CA LYS A 11 9.45 -14.42 -31.39
C LYS A 11 9.62 -13.14 -30.57
N GLU A 12 8.51 -12.78 -29.91
CA GLU A 12 8.36 -12.72 -28.44
C GLU A 12 9.58 -12.43 -27.54
N GLU A 13 9.27 -11.71 -26.47
CA GLU A 13 10.05 -11.51 -25.23
C GLU A 13 11.07 -10.38 -25.23
N ASN A 14 10.63 -9.21 -24.74
CA ASN A 14 11.54 -8.39 -23.95
C ASN A 14 10.88 -7.98 -22.63
N ASP A 15 11.41 -8.58 -21.58
CA ASP A 15 11.51 -8.06 -20.22
C ASP A 15 10.25 -7.87 -19.38
N ASN A 16 9.52 -8.97 -19.14
CA ASN A 16 8.75 -9.09 -17.90
C ASN A 16 8.84 -10.47 -17.20
N GLY A 17 9.76 -11.33 -17.65
CA GLY A 17 9.77 -12.76 -17.27
C GLY A 17 10.49 -13.11 -15.96
N VAL A 18 11.37 -12.27 -15.42
CA VAL A 18 12.26 -12.72 -14.31
C VAL A 18 12.04 -11.95 -13.00
N ILE A 19 11.53 -10.72 -13.02
CA ILE A 19 11.28 -9.94 -11.80
C ILE A 19 9.93 -10.32 -11.14
N GLY A 20 8.98 -10.86 -11.91
CA GLY A 20 7.68 -11.34 -11.39
C GLY A 20 7.74 -12.73 -10.75
N ALA A 21 8.63 -13.61 -11.20
CA ALA A 21 8.63 -15.02 -10.81
C ALA A 21 9.30 -15.29 -9.45
N VAL A 22 10.28 -14.48 -9.02
CA VAL A 22 11.03 -14.75 -7.78
C VAL A 22 10.34 -14.25 -6.50
N LYS A 23 9.28 -13.44 -6.59
CA LYS A 23 8.44 -13.08 -5.43
C LYS A 23 7.32 -14.09 -5.14
N SER A 24 7.10 -15.06 -6.05
CA SER A 24 5.94 -15.98 -6.02
C SER A 24 6.14 -17.27 -5.20
N LEU A 25 7.33 -17.54 -4.67
CA LEU A 25 7.67 -18.88 -4.17
C LEU A 25 7.43 -19.14 -2.68
N PHE A 26 7.15 -18.13 -1.84
CA PHE A 26 6.99 -18.33 -0.39
C PHE A 26 5.98 -17.39 0.28
N ASP A 27 4.71 -17.41 -0.15
CA ASP A 27 3.65 -17.08 0.80
C ASP A 27 2.33 -17.76 0.41
N PRO A 28 1.77 -18.65 1.24
CA PRO A 28 0.44 -19.16 0.99
C PRO A 28 -0.52 -17.98 1.06
N ASN A 29 -1.29 -17.78 -0.01
CA ASN A 29 -2.37 -16.79 0.00
C ASN A 29 -3.25 -17.03 1.23
N GLU A 30 -3.67 -15.96 1.89
CA GLU A 30 -4.48 -16.02 3.10
C GLU A 30 -5.89 -15.50 2.79
N LYS A 31 -6.89 -16.12 3.42
CA LYS A 31 -8.29 -15.76 3.27
C LYS A 31 -8.60 -14.59 4.20
N THR A 32 -9.04 -13.49 3.61
CA THR A 32 -9.49 -12.28 4.32
C THR A 32 -10.82 -12.49 5.02
N LYS A 33 -11.23 -11.54 5.90
CA LYS A 33 -12.59 -11.52 6.49
C LYS A 33 -13.70 -11.48 5.43
N SER A 34 -13.44 -10.84 4.30
CA SER A 34 -14.35 -10.79 3.15
C SER A 34 -14.47 -12.12 2.38
N GLY A 35 -13.62 -13.10 2.71
CA GLY A 35 -13.58 -14.40 2.07
C GLY A 35 -12.72 -14.47 0.80
N LYS A 36 -12.14 -13.35 0.36
CA LYS A 36 -11.19 -13.29 -0.76
C LYS A 36 -9.82 -13.85 -0.35
N VAL A 37 -9.14 -14.46 -1.30
CA VAL A 37 -7.80 -15.06 -1.12
C VAL A 37 -6.77 -14.10 -1.70
N LEU A 38 -5.95 -13.50 -0.84
CA LEU A 38 -4.96 -12.48 -1.21
C LEU A 38 -3.54 -12.89 -0.80
N PRO A 39 -2.50 -12.33 -1.46
CA PRO A 39 -1.12 -12.58 -1.06
C PRO A 39 -0.90 -12.25 0.42
N LYS A 40 -0.34 -13.17 1.18
CA LYS A 40 -0.13 -12.96 2.62
C LYS A 40 0.83 -11.79 2.92
N ALA A 41 1.83 -11.56 2.06
CA ALA A 41 2.66 -10.35 2.11
C ALA A 41 1.83 -9.05 1.99
N TYR A 42 0.77 -9.05 1.16
CA TYR A 42 -0.13 -7.90 1.04
C TYR A 42 -0.89 -7.70 2.34
N LEU A 43 -1.50 -8.76 2.87
CA LEU A 43 -2.29 -8.67 4.10
C LEU A 43 -1.43 -8.24 5.29
N LYS A 44 -0.21 -8.78 5.41
CA LYS A 44 0.74 -8.38 6.46
C LYS A 44 1.08 -6.90 6.38
N SER A 45 1.49 -6.42 5.21
CA SER A 45 1.87 -5.01 5.03
C SER A 45 0.67 -4.06 5.18
N ALA A 46 -0.51 -4.44 4.70
CA ALA A 46 -1.75 -3.68 4.89
C ALA A 46 -2.13 -3.56 6.37
N ARG A 47 -2.09 -4.68 7.12
CA ARG A 47 -2.35 -4.70 8.57
C ARG A 47 -1.32 -3.86 9.35
N GLU A 48 -0.06 -3.86 8.92
CA GLU A 48 0.98 -3.01 9.53
C GLU A 48 0.71 -1.53 9.30
N VAL A 49 0.27 -1.12 8.11
CA VAL A 49 -0.16 0.26 7.84
C VAL A 49 -1.33 0.66 8.75
N VAL A 50 -2.37 -0.18 8.85
CA VAL A 50 -3.53 0.09 9.73
C VAL A 50 -3.08 0.29 11.18
N LYS A 51 -2.25 -0.63 11.68
CA LYS A 51 -1.75 -0.61 13.06
C LYS A 51 -0.95 0.65 13.33
N THR A 52 0.11 0.90 12.56
CA THR A 52 1.03 2.03 12.78
C THR A 52 0.34 3.38 12.59
N LEU A 53 -0.58 3.51 11.63
CA LEU A 53 -1.38 4.73 11.48
C LEU A 53 -2.32 4.97 12.66
N ARG A 54 -3.00 3.94 13.17
CA ARG A 54 -3.87 4.10 14.35
C ARG A 54 -3.06 4.47 15.59
N GLU A 55 -1.90 3.86 15.79
CA GLU A 55 -0.99 4.22 16.88
C GLU A 55 -0.55 5.68 16.77
N SER A 56 -0.14 6.12 15.58
CA SER A 56 0.28 7.51 15.35
C SER A 56 -0.86 8.52 15.56
N LEU A 57 -2.05 8.24 15.04
CA LEU A 57 -3.19 9.15 15.12
C LEU A 57 -3.75 9.27 16.53
N ASN A 58 -3.66 8.22 17.35
CA ASN A 58 -4.18 8.19 18.72
C ASN A 58 -3.13 8.52 19.78
N GLU A 59 -1.88 8.73 19.39
CA GLU A 59 -0.84 9.18 20.32
C GLU A 59 -1.15 10.58 20.85
N ALA A 60 -0.90 10.77 22.14
CA ALA A 60 -1.14 12.05 22.78
C ALA A 60 -0.09 13.09 22.34
N PRO A 61 -0.48 14.36 22.13
CA PRO A 61 0.42 15.39 21.62
C PRO A 61 1.42 15.92 22.67
N ASP A 62 1.28 15.52 23.93
CA ASP A 62 2.15 15.92 25.04
C ASP A 62 3.48 15.14 25.08
N ASP A 63 3.50 13.89 24.59
CA ASP A 63 4.72 13.11 24.39
C ASP A 63 5.25 13.25 22.95
N ASN A 64 5.93 14.38 22.70
CA ASN A 64 6.54 14.67 21.39
C ASN A 64 7.53 13.60 20.91
N ALA A 65 8.26 12.94 21.82
CA ALA A 65 9.23 11.93 21.44
C ALA A 65 8.53 10.67 20.93
N LYS A 66 7.46 10.25 21.63
CA LYS A 66 6.64 9.10 21.25
C LYS A 66 5.82 9.38 20.01
N PHE A 67 5.19 10.56 19.90
CA PHE A 67 4.48 11.00 18.69
C PHE A 67 5.37 10.92 17.44
N ARG A 68 6.62 11.41 17.54
CA ARG A 68 7.57 11.33 16.41
C ARG A 68 7.89 9.88 16.04
N ARG A 69 8.13 9.00 17.02
CA ARG A 69 8.44 7.59 16.77
C ARG A 69 7.27 6.86 16.10
N THR A 70 6.05 7.07 16.56
CA THR A 70 4.85 6.44 15.98
C THR A 70 4.55 7.00 14.59
N ALA A 71 4.74 8.31 14.37
CA ALA A 71 4.62 8.93 13.05
C ALA A 71 5.69 8.42 12.05
N ASP A 72 6.94 8.27 12.49
CA ASP A 72 8.03 7.72 11.67
C ASP A 72 7.75 6.25 11.30
N ALA A 73 7.24 5.45 12.24
CA ALA A 73 6.81 4.07 11.98
C ALA A 73 5.67 4.01 10.95
N ALA A 74 4.65 4.87 11.08
CA ALA A 74 3.56 4.97 10.11
C ALA A 74 4.05 5.42 8.72
N LYS A 75 5.00 6.36 8.66
CA LYS A 75 5.59 6.82 7.41
C LYS A 75 6.36 5.69 6.70
N GLU A 76 7.10 4.89 7.44
CA GLU A 76 7.86 3.78 6.88
C GLU A 76 6.92 2.67 6.39
N SER A 77 5.91 2.29 7.18
CA SER A 77 4.93 1.27 6.76
C SER A 77 4.18 1.68 5.48
N ILE A 78 3.77 2.96 5.37
CA ILE A 78 3.14 3.49 4.16
C ILE A 78 4.09 3.44 2.96
N ARG A 79 5.36 3.83 3.15
CA ARG A 79 6.37 3.81 2.09
C ARG A 79 6.59 2.39 1.57
N GLU A 80 6.78 1.43 2.47
CA GLU A 80 7.00 0.02 2.11
C GLU A 80 5.76 -0.56 1.40
N TYR A 81 4.57 -0.30 1.94
CA TYR A 81 3.30 -0.76 1.37
C TYR A 81 3.08 -0.22 -0.05
N LEU A 82 3.19 1.09 -0.23
CA LEU A 82 3.03 1.70 -1.55
C LEU A 82 4.15 1.31 -2.51
N GLY A 83 5.39 1.18 -2.03
CA GLY A 83 6.52 0.71 -2.85
C GLY A 83 6.35 -0.73 -3.34
N SER A 84 5.65 -1.58 -2.58
CA SER A 84 5.45 -2.98 -2.91
C SER A 84 4.22 -3.25 -3.77
N TRP A 85 3.13 -2.49 -3.58
CA TRP A 85 1.81 -2.81 -4.14
C TRP A 85 1.28 -1.80 -5.15
N ARG A 86 1.85 -0.60 -5.23
CA ARG A 86 1.40 0.39 -6.22
C ARG A 86 1.64 -0.12 -7.63
N GLY A 87 0.59 -0.09 -8.44
CA GLY A 87 0.62 -0.58 -9.83
C GLY A 87 0.32 -2.07 -9.98
N ASN A 88 0.19 -2.82 -8.88
CA ASN A 88 -0.29 -4.19 -8.94
C ASN A 88 -1.80 -4.21 -9.24
N GLN A 89 -2.19 -4.69 -10.43
CA GLN A 89 -3.58 -4.65 -10.89
C GLN A 89 -4.54 -5.47 -10.03
N THR A 90 -4.10 -6.64 -9.54
CA THR A 90 -4.92 -7.50 -8.67
C THR A 90 -5.24 -6.78 -7.36
N ILE A 91 -4.22 -6.20 -6.73
CA ILE A 91 -4.38 -5.50 -5.45
C ILE A 91 -5.10 -4.16 -5.61
N ALA A 92 -4.90 -3.46 -6.74
CA ALA A 92 -5.54 -2.17 -7.01
C ALA A 92 -7.07 -2.25 -7.07
N GLN A 93 -7.63 -3.44 -7.30
CA GLN A 93 -9.07 -3.70 -7.30
C GLN A 93 -9.63 -4.00 -5.91
N GLU A 94 -8.77 -4.23 -4.91
CA GLU A 94 -9.20 -4.57 -3.56
C GLU A 94 -9.70 -3.34 -2.79
N GLU A 95 -10.81 -3.51 -2.09
CA GLU A 95 -11.45 -2.45 -1.30
C GLU A 95 -10.54 -2.02 -0.14
N SER A 96 -9.81 -2.97 0.45
CA SER A 96 -8.79 -2.69 1.46
C SER A 96 -7.68 -1.78 0.94
N TYR A 97 -7.23 -1.99 -0.31
CA TYR A 97 -6.21 -1.16 -0.94
C TYR A 97 -6.75 0.24 -1.23
N ALA A 98 -7.95 0.33 -1.80
CA ALA A 98 -8.58 1.59 -2.12
C ALA A 98 -8.80 2.45 -0.86
N ALA A 99 -9.23 1.84 0.25
CA ALA A 99 -9.40 2.52 1.54
C ALA A 99 -8.06 3.02 2.09
N LEU A 100 -7.01 2.20 2.09
CA LEU A 100 -5.68 2.61 2.54
C LEU A 100 -5.09 3.74 1.69
N VAL A 101 -5.29 3.72 0.36
CA VAL A 101 -4.86 4.82 -0.52
C VAL A 101 -5.62 6.11 -0.20
N LYS A 102 -6.92 6.04 0.14
CA LYS A 102 -7.69 7.22 0.56
C LYS A 102 -7.18 7.79 1.88
N ALA A 103 -6.89 6.94 2.87
CA ALA A 103 -6.28 7.34 4.15
C ALA A 103 -4.95 8.09 3.92
N VAL A 104 -4.05 7.52 3.13
CA VAL A 104 -2.74 8.13 2.83
C VAL A 104 -2.89 9.43 2.04
N ARG A 105 -3.83 9.49 1.08
CA ARG A 105 -4.11 10.72 0.32
C ARG A 105 -4.68 11.82 1.21
N SER A 106 -5.58 11.51 2.15
CA SER A 106 -6.13 12.51 3.08
C SER A 106 -5.00 13.11 3.94
N LEU A 107 -4.12 12.26 4.49
CA LEU A 107 -2.90 12.71 5.19
C LEU A 107 -1.99 13.60 4.32
N ALA A 108 -1.66 13.14 3.10
CA ALA A 108 -0.78 13.87 2.21
C ALA A 108 -1.38 15.23 1.79
N ASN A 109 -2.69 15.27 1.52
CA ASN A 109 -3.40 16.49 1.15
C ASN A 109 -3.43 17.50 2.31
N PHE A 110 -3.58 17.03 3.54
CA PHE A 110 -3.51 17.88 4.72
C PHE A 110 -2.09 18.44 4.90
N TYR A 111 -1.08 17.58 5.03
CA TYR A 111 0.28 17.99 5.35
C TYR A 111 0.99 18.75 4.22
N SER A 112 0.59 18.56 2.96
CA SER A 112 1.09 19.38 1.85
C SER A 112 0.61 20.83 1.90
N LYS A 113 -0.54 21.09 2.53
CA LYS A 113 -1.10 22.45 2.68
C LYS A 113 -0.75 23.10 4.02
N ALA A 114 -0.84 22.33 5.10
CA ALA A 114 -0.65 22.82 6.46
C ALA A 114 0.82 22.80 6.92
N GLY A 115 1.66 22.01 6.26
CA GLY A 115 3.06 21.79 6.63
C GLY A 115 3.24 20.60 7.57
N PRO A 116 4.43 19.98 7.60
CA PRO A 116 4.67 18.65 8.19
C PRO A 116 4.52 18.56 9.72
N SER A 117 4.48 19.70 10.41
CA SER A 117 4.34 19.77 11.87
C SER A 117 2.98 20.34 12.30
N ALA A 118 2.06 20.55 11.36
CA ALA A 118 0.74 21.05 11.69
C ALA A 118 -0.07 20.02 12.49
N PRO A 119 -0.80 20.43 13.54
CA PRO A 119 -1.67 19.53 14.28
C PRO A 119 -2.82 19.06 13.39
N LEU A 120 -3.07 17.76 13.38
CA LEU A 120 -4.13 17.17 12.55
C LEU A 120 -5.53 17.54 13.11
N PRO A 121 -6.42 18.16 12.32
CA PRO A 121 -7.78 18.47 12.76
C PRO A 121 -8.55 17.19 13.08
N GLY A 122 -9.46 17.28 14.06
CA GLY A 122 -10.30 16.15 14.47
C GLY A 122 -11.12 15.56 13.32
N GLU A 123 -11.63 16.39 12.41
CA GLU A 123 -12.38 15.95 11.22
C GLU A 123 -11.54 15.08 10.29
N VAL A 124 -10.31 15.53 9.96
CA VAL A 124 -9.38 14.79 9.11
C VAL A 124 -8.94 13.50 9.79
N LYS A 125 -8.68 13.55 11.10
CA LYS A 125 -8.35 12.36 11.90
C LYS A 125 -9.48 11.32 11.83
N SER A 126 -10.72 11.72 12.07
CA SER A 126 -11.88 10.82 12.01
C SER A 126 -12.06 10.23 10.62
N GLU A 127 -11.94 11.04 9.56
CA GLU A 127 -12.01 10.56 8.18
C GLU A 127 -10.95 9.48 7.89
N ILE A 128 -9.71 9.70 8.33
CA ILE A 128 -8.64 8.72 8.17
C ILE A 128 -8.96 7.45 8.94
N LEU A 129 -9.42 7.56 10.20
CA LEU A 129 -9.80 6.40 11.01
C LEU A 129 -10.92 5.58 10.36
N ASP A 130 -11.90 6.22 9.72
CA ASP A 130 -12.98 5.54 9.00
C ASP A 130 -12.46 4.74 7.79
N TYR A 131 -11.52 5.30 7.03
CA TYR A 131 -10.83 4.56 5.97
C TYR A 131 -10.03 3.37 6.52
N LEU A 132 -9.38 3.51 7.68
CA LEU A 132 -8.65 2.42 8.31
C LEU A 132 -9.59 1.32 8.82
N ASN A 133 -10.74 1.68 9.38
CA ASN A 133 -11.79 0.73 9.77
C ASN A 133 -12.30 -0.04 8.56
N THR A 134 -12.62 0.67 7.47
CA THR A 134 -13.03 0.06 6.20
C THR A 134 -11.96 -0.91 5.70
N ALA A 135 -10.68 -0.49 5.67
CA ALA A 135 -9.60 -1.37 5.24
C ALA A 135 -9.54 -2.66 6.07
N GLU A 136 -9.65 -2.55 7.39
CA GLU A 136 -9.60 -3.68 8.31
C GLU A 136 -10.78 -4.65 8.17
N GLU A 137 -11.96 -4.20 7.72
CA GLU A 137 -13.11 -5.06 7.43
C GLU A 137 -12.86 -5.97 6.21
N PHE A 138 -12.05 -5.52 5.25
CA PHE A 138 -11.73 -6.25 4.02
C PHE A 138 -10.41 -7.05 4.08
N LEU A 139 -9.62 -6.90 5.15
CA LEU A 139 -8.37 -7.67 5.41
C LEU A 139 -8.61 -8.98 6.16
#